data_AF-A0A3C0NS56-F1
#
_entry.id   AF-A0A3C0NS56-F1
#
_cell.length_a   1.000
_cell.length_b   1.000
_cell.length_c   1.000
_cell.angle_alpha   90.00
_cell.angle_beta   90.00
_cell.angle_gamma   90.00
#
_symmetry.space_group_name_H-M   'P 1'
#
loop_
_entity.id
_entity.type
_entity.pdbx_description
1 polymer ?
#
loop_
_entity_poly.entity_id
_entity_poly.type
_entity_poly.pdbx_seq_one_letter_code
_entity_poly.pdbx_strand_id
1 'polypeptide(L)'
;MTETLLFLTGKLAEKSLHQVIHEVQANPNIPKFKYRVEQMGVSVAALMTPALIARRLKTIGDANKMILPGLCQGDLSPLQVQFGIPVERGPEDLKDLPQYFGQQGIAPDLSQHQVNIFAEIVDAPDLTLEAILAKAYHFQAQGADVIDIGCLPGKPFVHLSDTVKMLKAAGFQVSVDSMNSEDLLLAGQSGADYLLSLSEKTLWIADEVNSTPILIP
;
A
#
# COMPACT_ATOMS: atom_id res chain seq x y z
N MET A 1 -12.70 24.44 27.81
CA MET A 1 -13.85 23.58 27.49
C MET A 1 -13.29 22.23 27.09
N THR A 2 -13.89 21.12 27.53
CA THR A 2 -13.46 19.79 27.08
C THR A 2 -13.88 19.60 25.63
N GLU A 3 -12.95 19.29 24.74
CA GLU A 3 -13.26 19.05 23.33
C GLU A 3 -14.07 17.75 23.17
N THR A 4 -15.06 17.78 22.27
CA THR A 4 -15.83 16.58 21.87
C THR A 4 -15.64 16.38 20.37
N LEU A 5 -14.83 15.39 20.02
CA LEU A 5 -14.39 15.16 18.65
C LEU A 5 -15.25 14.09 17.95
N LEU A 6 -15.62 14.35 16.71
CA LEU A 6 -16.26 13.38 15.83
C LEU A 6 -15.27 12.88 14.79
N PHE A 7 -14.86 11.61 14.87
CA PHE A 7 -14.02 10.97 13.87
C PHE A 7 -14.89 10.25 12.85
N LEU A 8 -14.64 10.48 11.57
CA LEU A 8 -15.30 9.74 10.50
C LEU A 8 -14.36 8.70 9.90
N THR A 9 -14.87 7.51 9.58
CA THR A 9 -14.04 6.42 9.04
C THR A 9 -14.80 5.47 8.12
N GLY A 10 -14.05 4.58 7.46
CA GLY A 10 -14.56 3.44 6.72
C GLY A 10 -14.51 2.14 7.54
N LYS A 11 -15.16 1.09 7.03
CA LYS A 11 -15.31 -0.20 7.73
C LYS A 11 -13.99 -0.85 8.10
N LEU A 12 -13.00 -0.80 7.21
CA LEU A 12 -11.71 -1.48 7.42
C LEU A 12 -10.84 -0.81 8.49
N ALA A 13 -10.98 0.52 8.67
CA ALA A 13 -10.15 1.29 9.59
C ALA A 13 -10.80 1.50 10.97
N GLU A 14 -12.09 1.22 11.12
CA GLU A 14 -12.85 1.50 12.36
C GLU A 14 -12.23 0.87 13.61
N LYS A 15 -11.92 -0.44 13.56
CA LYS A 15 -11.32 -1.14 14.70
C LYS A 15 -9.96 -0.53 15.08
N SER A 16 -9.10 -0.30 14.09
CA SER A 16 -7.78 0.29 14.32
C SER A 16 -7.90 1.72 14.86
N LEU A 17 -8.87 2.50 14.38
CA LEU A 17 -9.08 3.88 14.83
C LEU A 17 -9.45 3.93 16.31
N HIS A 18 -10.32 3.02 16.77
CA HIS A 18 -10.60 2.89 18.20
C HIS A 18 -9.36 2.57 19.03
N GLN A 19 -8.49 1.68 18.54
CA GLN A 19 -7.24 1.33 19.24
C GLN A 19 -6.30 2.53 19.34
N VAL A 20 -6.06 3.23 18.23
CA VAL A 20 -5.16 4.38 18.20
C VAL A 20 -5.72 5.54 19.05
N ILE A 21 -7.02 5.84 19.00
CA ILE A 21 -7.60 6.86 19.89
C ILE A 21 -7.44 6.48 21.37
N HIS A 22 -7.58 5.19 21.70
CA HIS A 22 -7.35 4.73 23.08
C HIS A 22 -5.90 4.95 23.51
N GLU A 23 -4.91 4.69 22.65
CA GLU A 23 -3.49 4.96 22.91
C GLU A 23 -3.22 6.47 23.06
N VAL A 24 -3.81 7.30 22.19
CA VAL A 24 -3.76 8.76 22.29
C VAL A 24 -4.31 9.22 23.65
N GLN A 25 -5.48 8.71 24.04
CA GLN A 25 -6.09 9.03 25.33
C GLN A 25 -5.29 8.46 26.51
N ALA A 26 -4.53 7.37 26.37
CA ALA A 26 -3.73 6.82 27.45
C ALA A 26 -2.51 7.70 27.80
N ASN A 27 -2.04 8.54 26.86
CA ASN A 27 -0.90 9.40 27.09
C ASN A 27 -1.25 10.58 28.03
N PRO A 28 -0.56 10.74 29.18
CA PRO A 28 -0.84 11.81 30.14
C PRO A 28 -0.49 13.21 29.63
N ASN A 29 0.35 13.33 28.59
CA ASN A 29 0.76 14.61 28.01
C ASN A 29 -0.29 15.18 27.03
N ILE A 30 -1.32 14.42 26.69
CA ILE A 30 -2.42 14.87 25.83
C ILE A 30 -3.60 15.34 26.69
N PRO A 31 -4.19 16.51 26.39
CA PRO A 31 -5.46 16.91 26.96
C PRO A 31 -6.56 15.87 26.69
N LYS A 32 -7.21 15.39 27.75
CA LYS A 32 -8.34 14.46 27.61
C LYS A 32 -9.46 15.11 26.80
N PHE A 33 -10.04 14.34 25.89
CA PHE A 33 -11.16 14.77 25.06
C PHE A 33 -12.24 13.68 25.05
N LYS A 34 -13.49 14.10 24.85
CA LYS A 34 -14.57 13.16 24.52
C LYS A 34 -14.52 12.89 23.03
N TYR A 35 -14.90 11.69 22.61
CA TYR A 35 -14.96 11.38 21.19
C TYR A 35 -16.09 10.44 20.83
N ARG A 36 -16.49 10.51 19.57
CA ARG A 36 -17.36 9.55 18.91
C ARG A 36 -16.73 9.17 17.57
N VAL A 37 -16.80 7.90 17.22
CA VAL A 37 -16.41 7.40 15.88
C VAL A 37 -17.69 7.08 15.12
N GLU A 38 -17.77 7.51 13.86
CA GLU A 38 -18.91 7.22 12.99
C GLU A 38 -18.41 6.63 11.67
N GLN A 39 -18.89 5.42 11.36
CA GLN A 39 -18.58 4.71 10.13
C GLN A 39 -19.50 5.17 8.98
N MET A 40 -18.93 5.58 7.85
CA MET A 40 -19.67 6.23 6.75
C MET A 40 -20.27 5.27 5.72
N GLY A 41 -20.40 3.99 6.03
CA GLY A 41 -20.93 2.96 5.13
C GLY A 41 -20.06 2.70 3.89
N VAL A 42 -18.76 3.01 3.95
CA VAL A 42 -17.77 2.70 2.90
C VAL A 42 -16.73 1.73 3.44
N SER A 43 -16.16 0.88 2.59
CA SER A 43 -15.13 -0.07 3.02
C SER A 43 -13.81 0.63 3.36
N VAL A 44 -13.31 1.46 2.44
CA VAL A 44 -12.02 2.15 2.54
C VAL A 44 -12.24 3.64 2.80
N ALA A 45 -11.66 4.15 3.89
CA ALA A 45 -11.77 5.53 4.34
C ALA A 45 -11.23 6.57 3.32
N ALA A 46 -10.16 6.22 2.58
CA ALA A 46 -9.56 7.10 1.57
C ALA A 46 -10.50 7.42 0.39
N LEU A 47 -11.55 6.61 0.17
CA LEU A 47 -12.54 6.83 -0.89
C LEU A 47 -13.69 7.75 -0.45
N MET A 48 -13.64 8.28 0.77
CA MET A 48 -14.64 9.21 1.27
C MET A 48 -14.53 10.56 0.55
N THR A 49 -15.69 11.19 0.34
CA THR A 49 -15.80 12.54 -0.20
C THR A 49 -16.73 13.39 0.67
N PRO A 50 -16.57 14.72 0.68
CA PRO A 50 -17.47 15.64 1.38
C PRO A 50 -18.94 15.45 0.99
N ALA A 51 -19.23 15.22 -0.29
CA ALA A 51 -20.60 14.96 -0.74
C ALA A 51 -21.20 13.66 -0.15
N LEU A 52 -20.38 12.60 -0.01
CA LEU A 52 -20.81 11.35 0.62
C LEU A 52 -21.11 11.56 2.10
N ILE A 53 -20.23 12.29 2.80
CA ILE A 53 -20.38 12.60 4.23
C ILE A 53 -21.63 13.45 4.46
N ALA A 54 -21.80 14.54 3.71
CA ALA A 54 -22.96 15.43 3.77
C ALA A 54 -24.30 14.68 3.64
N ARG A 55 -24.33 13.66 2.78
CA ARG A 55 -25.52 12.84 2.52
C ARG A 55 -25.77 11.77 3.59
N ARG A 56 -24.73 11.22 4.21
CA ARG A 56 -24.83 10.04 5.09
C ARG A 56 -24.77 10.36 6.57
N LEU A 57 -24.03 11.39 6.96
CA LEU A 57 -23.90 11.79 8.35
C LEU A 57 -25.21 12.44 8.82
N LYS A 58 -25.92 11.75 9.71
CA LYS A 58 -27.26 12.18 10.18
C LYS A 58 -27.22 13.26 11.25
N THR A 59 -26.26 13.18 12.18
CA THR A 59 -26.15 14.10 13.31
C THR A 59 -24.71 14.19 13.79
N ILE A 60 -24.31 15.36 14.27
CA ILE A 60 -23.01 15.57 14.94
C ILE A 60 -23.09 15.34 16.45
N GLY A 61 -24.30 15.20 17.03
CA GLY A 61 -24.48 15.10 18.47
C GLY A 61 -23.97 16.34 19.20
N ASP A 62 -23.14 16.14 20.23
CA ASP A 62 -22.47 17.17 21.02
C ASP A 62 -21.04 17.47 20.53
N ALA A 63 -20.65 16.96 19.36
CA ALA A 63 -19.33 17.20 18.80
C ALA A 63 -19.14 18.68 18.44
N ASN A 64 -17.98 19.23 18.78
CA ASN A 64 -17.58 20.61 18.47
C ASN A 64 -16.46 20.68 17.43
N LYS A 65 -15.93 19.54 16.97
CA LYS A 65 -14.97 19.44 15.86
C LYS A 65 -15.10 18.09 15.18
N MET A 66 -14.95 18.08 13.85
CA MET A 66 -15.01 16.86 13.03
C MET A 66 -13.65 16.59 12.37
N ILE A 67 -13.18 15.35 12.51
CA ILE A 67 -11.91 14.87 11.94
C ILE A 67 -12.21 13.79 10.91
N LEU A 68 -11.83 14.07 9.65
CA LEU A 68 -11.97 13.17 8.51
C LEU A 68 -10.67 12.37 8.29
N PRO A 69 -10.71 11.26 7.54
CA PRO A 69 -9.50 10.60 7.07
C PRO A 69 -8.63 11.58 6.26
N GLY A 70 -7.30 11.53 6.42
CA GLY A 70 -6.39 12.45 5.75
C GLY A 70 -6.49 12.43 4.22
N LEU A 71 -6.72 11.24 3.65
CA LEU A 71 -6.87 11.04 2.21
C LEU A 71 -8.27 11.39 1.66
N CYS A 72 -9.19 11.92 2.48
CA CYS A 72 -10.51 12.36 2.00
C CYS A 72 -10.35 13.50 0.99
N GLN A 73 -10.76 13.30 -0.26
CA GLN A 73 -10.54 14.27 -1.35
C GLN A 73 -11.69 15.28 -1.49
N GLY A 74 -11.37 16.53 -1.85
CA GLY A 74 -12.35 17.59 -2.18
C GLY A 74 -12.46 18.73 -1.16
N ASP A 75 -13.32 19.70 -1.46
CA ASP A 75 -13.53 20.88 -0.59
C ASP A 75 -14.37 20.53 0.65
N LEU A 76 -13.85 20.86 1.84
CA LEU A 76 -14.52 20.60 3.13
C LEU A 76 -15.48 21.72 3.55
N SER A 77 -15.42 22.89 2.90
CA SER A 77 -16.23 24.06 3.24
C SER A 77 -17.75 23.76 3.29
N PRO A 78 -18.32 22.96 2.37
CA PRO A 78 -19.75 22.59 2.45
C PRO A 78 -20.12 21.85 3.73
N LEU A 79 -19.22 21.02 4.27
CA LEU A 79 -19.45 20.31 5.53
C LEU A 79 -19.44 21.27 6.73
N GLN A 80 -18.51 22.22 6.74
CA GLN A 80 -18.45 23.24 7.80
C GLN A 80 -19.73 24.08 7.82
N VAL A 81 -20.21 24.50 6.65
CA VAL A 81 -21.48 25.25 6.52
C VAL A 81 -22.68 24.40 6.96
N GLN A 82 -22.74 23.14 6.55
CA GLN A 82 -23.88 22.26 6.87
C GLN A 82 -23.96 21.91 8.37
N PHE A 83 -22.81 21.64 9.00
CA PHE A 83 -22.79 21.13 10.38
C PHE A 83 -22.45 22.20 11.43
N GLY A 84 -21.98 23.38 11.02
CA GLY A 84 -21.72 24.52 11.92
C GLY A 84 -20.54 24.30 12.88
N ILE A 85 -19.69 23.30 12.62
CA ILE A 85 -18.49 23.00 13.40
C ILE A 85 -17.27 22.96 12.49
N PRO A 86 -16.06 23.25 13.01
CA PRO A 86 -14.82 23.03 12.28
C PRO A 86 -14.71 21.59 11.78
N VAL A 87 -14.35 21.45 10.50
CA VAL A 87 -14.13 20.17 9.83
C VAL A 87 -12.74 20.19 9.24
N GLU A 88 -11.91 19.22 9.61
CA GLU A 88 -10.56 19.09 9.07
C GLU A 88 -10.19 17.64 8.79
N ARG A 89 -9.08 17.48 8.08
CA ARG A 89 -8.45 16.19 7.85
C ARG A 89 -7.53 15.86 9.02
N GLY A 90 -7.61 14.62 9.49
CA GLY A 90 -6.56 14.00 10.27
C GLY A 90 -5.38 13.59 9.37
N PRO A 91 -4.46 12.78 9.90
CA PRO A 91 -3.33 12.28 9.13
C PRO A 91 -3.77 11.29 8.03
N GLU A 92 -2.90 11.12 7.03
CA GLU A 92 -3.12 10.14 5.95
C GLU A 92 -3.05 8.70 6.47
N ASP A 93 -2.02 8.39 7.27
CA ASP A 93 -1.96 7.16 8.03
C ASP A 93 -2.59 7.36 9.42
N LEU A 94 -3.50 6.46 9.77
CA LEU A 94 -4.14 6.43 11.07
C LEU A 94 -3.12 6.34 12.22
N LYS A 95 -2.00 5.67 12.03
CA LYS A 95 -0.94 5.50 13.03
C LYS A 95 -0.26 6.81 13.43
N ASP A 96 -0.42 7.86 12.62
CA ASP A 96 0.12 9.18 12.88
C ASP A 96 -0.85 10.08 13.69
N LEU A 97 -2.01 9.54 14.10
CA LEU A 97 -2.97 10.28 14.91
C LEU A 97 -2.39 10.78 16.25
N PRO A 98 -1.50 10.06 16.95
CA PRO A 98 -0.79 10.58 18.11
C PRO A 98 0.00 11.86 17.81
N GLN A 99 0.70 11.91 16.66
CA GLN A 99 1.47 13.06 16.22
C GLN A 99 0.59 14.25 15.90
N TYR A 100 -0.58 14.00 15.30
CA TYR A 100 -1.60 15.01 15.08
C TYR A 100 -2.09 15.66 16.39
N PHE A 101 -2.11 14.93 17.51
CA PHE A 101 -2.38 15.47 18.86
C PHE A 101 -1.13 15.95 19.61
N GLY A 102 0.00 16.14 18.92
CA GLY A 102 1.22 16.72 19.49
C GLY A 102 2.17 15.74 20.18
N GLN A 103 1.95 14.42 20.05
CA GLN A 103 2.99 13.46 20.46
C GLN A 103 4.17 13.51 19.48
N GLN A 104 5.39 13.33 19.97
CA GLN A 104 6.48 13.03 19.06
C GLN A 104 6.25 11.65 18.45
N GLY A 105 6.30 11.57 17.13
CA GLY A 105 6.23 10.29 16.42
C GLY A 105 7.40 9.43 16.84
N ILE A 106 7.13 8.16 17.12
CA ILE A 106 8.19 7.17 17.35
C ILE A 106 8.61 6.71 15.96
N ALA A 107 9.81 7.10 15.53
CA ALA A 107 10.40 6.51 14.34
C ALA A 107 10.54 5.00 14.59
N PRO A 108 10.02 4.13 13.70
CA PRO A 108 10.16 2.70 13.88
C PRO A 108 11.65 2.32 13.84
N ASP A 109 12.07 1.46 14.77
CA ASP A 109 13.41 0.87 14.71
C ASP A 109 13.42 -0.21 13.62
N LEU A 110 13.99 0.14 12.47
CA LEU A 110 14.18 -0.77 11.33
C LEU A 110 15.59 -1.37 11.29
N SER A 111 16.40 -1.24 12.36
CA SER A 111 17.81 -1.69 12.37
C SER A 111 18.00 -3.18 12.12
N GLN A 112 16.98 -3.99 12.41
CA GLN A 112 16.98 -5.44 12.17
C GLN A 112 16.43 -5.84 10.80
N HIS A 113 16.03 -4.88 9.96
CA HIS A 113 15.42 -5.13 8.66
C HIS A 113 16.35 -4.66 7.54
N GLN A 114 16.70 -5.57 6.64
CA GLN A 114 17.30 -5.26 5.35
C GLN A 114 16.27 -5.62 4.29
N VAL A 115 15.87 -4.64 3.48
CA VAL A 115 14.88 -4.82 2.41
C VAL A 115 15.57 -4.71 1.06
N ASN A 116 15.21 -5.60 0.14
CA ASN A 116 15.55 -5.45 -1.27
C ASN A 116 14.37 -4.76 -1.97
N ILE A 117 14.66 -3.79 -2.81
CA ILE A 117 13.69 -3.07 -3.62
C ILE A 117 13.54 -3.78 -4.97
N PHE A 118 12.38 -4.37 -5.19
CA PHE A 118 11.99 -4.96 -6.46
C PHE A 118 11.27 -3.89 -7.28
N ALA A 119 11.76 -3.61 -8.49
CA ALA A 119 11.14 -2.68 -9.42
C ALA A 119 10.59 -3.43 -10.62
N GLU A 120 9.27 -3.41 -10.77
CA GLU A 120 8.56 -4.15 -11.80
C GLU A 120 8.53 -3.40 -13.14
N ILE A 121 8.96 -4.09 -14.19
CA ILE A 121 8.66 -3.74 -15.58
C ILE A 121 7.32 -4.39 -15.92
N VAL A 122 6.26 -3.61 -15.76
CA VAL A 122 4.89 -4.01 -16.17
C VAL A 122 4.79 -4.17 -17.68
N ASP A 123 3.87 -5.03 -18.11
CA ASP A 123 3.57 -5.32 -19.52
C ASP A 123 4.81 -5.77 -20.33
N ALA A 124 5.77 -6.45 -19.69
CA ALA A 124 7.01 -6.86 -20.32
C ALA A 124 6.85 -7.69 -21.61
N PRO A 125 5.83 -8.56 -21.79
CA PRO A 125 5.58 -9.23 -23.07
C PRO A 125 5.36 -8.31 -24.27
N ASP A 126 5.03 -7.03 -24.04
CA ASP A 126 4.68 -6.05 -25.06
C ASP A 126 5.85 -5.14 -25.41
N LEU A 127 6.95 -5.26 -24.68
CA LEU A 127 8.14 -4.47 -24.86
C LEU A 127 9.16 -5.21 -25.71
N THR A 128 10.08 -4.47 -26.33
CA THR A 128 11.27 -5.07 -26.94
C THR A 128 12.33 -5.30 -25.88
N LEU A 129 13.31 -6.17 -26.17
CA LEU A 129 14.46 -6.41 -25.29
C LEU A 129 15.20 -5.11 -24.94
N GLU A 130 15.35 -4.20 -25.91
CA GLU A 130 16.02 -2.92 -25.71
C GLU A 130 15.22 -2.01 -24.77
N ALA A 131 13.89 -1.99 -24.91
CA ALA A 131 13.01 -1.20 -24.04
C ALA A 131 13.01 -1.74 -22.60
N ILE A 132 13.03 -3.06 -22.43
CA ILE A 132 13.16 -3.72 -21.13
C ILE A 132 14.51 -3.37 -20.50
N LEU A 133 15.61 -3.49 -21.25
CA LEU A 133 16.95 -3.17 -20.75
C LEU A 133 17.08 -1.70 -20.33
N ALA A 134 16.54 -0.78 -21.14
CA ALA A 134 16.55 0.65 -20.82
C ALA A 134 15.79 0.95 -19.52
N LYS A 135 14.63 0.31 -19.31
CA LYS A 135 13.86 0.41 -18.06
C LYS A 135 14.61 -0.20 -16.87
N ALA A 136 15.27 -1.34 -17.06
CA ALA A 136 16.06 -1.98 -16.01
C ALA A 136 17.17 -1.05 -15.49
N TYR A 137 17.94 -0.42 -16.39
CA TYR A 137 18.93 0.59 -16.00
C TYR A 137 18.31 1.81 -15.33
N HIS A 138 17.16 2.27 -15.83
CA HIS A 138 16.45 3.40 -15.22
C HIS A 138 16.01 3.10 -13.78
N PHE A 139 15.47 1.91 -13.54
CA PHE A 139 15.05 1.48 -12.20
C PHE A 139 16.23 1.22 -11.27
N GLN A 140 17.31 0.62 -11.75
CA GLN A 140 18.54 0.49 -10.96
C GLN A 140 19.09 1.87 -10.54
N ALA A 141 19.07 2.85 -11.44
CA ALA A 141 19.47 4.23 -11.12
C ALA A 141 18.54 4.90 -10.08
N GLN A 142 17.32 4.39 -9.90
CA GLN A 142 16.37 4.83 -8.86
C GLN A 142 16.47 4.03 -7.56
N GLY A 143 17.39 3.06 -7.47
CA GLY A 143 17.63 2.26 -6.27
C GLY A 143 16.98 0.89 -6.27
N ALA A 144 16.57 0.37 -7.43
CA ALA A 144 16.12 -1.03 -7.53
C ALA A 144 17.29 -2.00 -7.32
N ASP A 145 17.12 -2.95 -6.40
CA ASP A 145 18.04 -4.05 -6.16
C ASP A 145 17.77 -5.22 -7.11
N VAL A 146 16.49 -5.43 -7.46
CA VAL A 146 16.03 -6.51 -8.33
C VAL A 146 15.10 -5.95 -9.39
N ILE A 147 15.29 -6.37 -10.64
CA ILE A 147 14.38 -6.05 -11.75
C ILE A 147 13.35 -7.17 -11.86
N ASP A 148 12.10 -6.83 -11.63
CA ASP A 148 10.99 -7.76 -11.69
C ASP A 148 10.30 -7.67 -13.06
N ILE A 149 10.06 -8.82 -13.68
CA ILE A 149 9.53 -8.94 -15.02
C ILE A 149 8.09 -9.45 -14.92
N GLY A 150 7.14 -8.55 -15.11
CA GLY A 150 5.71 -8.86 -15.02
C GLY A 150 5.19 -9.52 -16.29
N CYS A 151 4.76 -10.78 -16.19
CA CYS A 151 4.03 -11.48 -17.24
C CYS A 151 2.56 -11.02 -17.32
N LEU A 152 1.94 -11.19 -18.48
CA LEU A 152 0.54 -10.83 -18.70
C LEU A 152 -0.38 -12.06 -18.73
N PRO A 153 -1.44 -12.11 -17.90
CA PRO A 153 -2.39 -13.22 -17.93
C PRO A 153 -2.99 -13.44 -19.32
N GLY A 154 -2.93 -14.69 -19.81
CA GLY A 154 -3.50 -15.08 -21.10
C GLY A 154 -2.72 -14.59 -22.33
N LYS A 155 -1.55 -13.97 -22.14
CA LYS A 155 -0.69 -13.52 -23.23
C LYS A 155 0.66 -14.25 -23.19
N PRO A 156 1.06 -14.95 -24.27
CA PRO A 156 2.35 -15.61 -24.32
C PRO A 156 3.51 -14.60 -24.24
N PHE A 157 4.49 -14.89 -23.39
CA PHE A 157 5.74 -14.14 -23.34
C PHE A 157 6.83 -14.82 -24.19
N VAL A 158 6.71 -14.66 -25.51
CA VAL A 158 7.53 -15.38 -26.51
C VAL A 158 9.05 -15.21 -26.36
N HIS A 159 9.49 -14.11 -25.74
CA HIS A 159 10.89 -13.74 -25.57
C HIS A 159 11.32 -13.73 -24.10
N LEU A 160 10.59 -14.42 -23.20
CA LEU A 160 10.89 -14.47 -21.77
C LEU A 160 12.32 -14.96 -21.47
N SER A 161 12.72 -16.08 -22.09
CA SER A 161 14.07 -16.64 -21.88
C SER A 161 15.16 -15.66 -22.30
N ASP A 162 14.98 -15.00 -23.44
CA ASP A 162 15.92 -14.01 -23.97
C ASP A 162 15.97 -12.77 -23.08
N THR A 163 14.82 -12.30 -22.58
CA THR A 163 14.72 -11.22 -21.60
C THR A 163 15.51 -11.52 -20.33
N VAL A 164 15.28 -12.69 -19.73
CA VAL A 164 15.99 -13.10 -18.50
C VAL A 164 17.49 -13.18 -18.77
N LYS A 165 17.92 -13.89 -19.82
CA LYS A 165 19.34 -14.05 -20.16
C LYS A 165 20.03 -12.71 -20.43
N MET A 166 19.36 -11.81 -21.15
CA MET A 166 19.86 -10.47 -21.47
C MET A 166 20.07 -9.63 -20.19
N LEU A 167 19.09 -9.63 -19.27
CA LEU A 167 19.22 -8.91 -18.01
C LEU A 167 20.29 -9.52 -17.09
N LYS A 168 20.38 -10.85 -17.02
CA LYS A 168 21.45 -11.54 -16.29
C LYS A 168 22.83 -11.23 -16.88
N ALA A 169 22.97 -11.22 -18.21
CA ALA A 169 24.22 -10.84 -18.88
C ALA A 169 24.61 -9.37 -18.63
N ALA A 170 23.62 -8.50 -18.43
CA ALA A 170 23.83 -7.10 -18.05
C ALA A 170 24.13 -6.91 -16.54
N GLY A 171 24.12 -7.98 -15.74
CA GLY A 171 24.50 -7.97 -14.33
C GLY A 171 23.35 -7.67 -13.35
N PHE A 172 22.10 -7.70 -13.79
CA PHE A 172 20.95 -7.50 -12.90
C PHE A 172 20.64 -8.76 -12.07
N GLN A 173 20.08 -8.56 -10.88
CA GLN A 173 19.21 -9.56 -10.27
C GLN A 173 17.85 -9.49 -10.94
N VAL A 174 17.30 -10.65 -11.29
CA VAL A 174 16.08 -10.77 -12.09
C VAL A 174 15.05 -11.58 -11.32
N SER A 175 13.85 -11.03 -11.25
CA SER A 175 12.65 -11.67 -10.76
C SER A 175 11.65 -11.81 -11.90
N VAL A 176 10.83 -12.86 -11.88
CA VAL A 176 9.73 -13.04 -12.83
C VAL A 176 8.44 -13.29 -12.06
N ASP A 177 7.42 -12.47 -12.31
CA ASP A 177 6.07 -12.63 -11.79
C ASP A 177 5.15 -13.19 -12.87
N SER A 178 4.67 -14.43 -12.67
CA SER A 178 3.69 -15.06 -13.55
C SER A 178 2.76 -15.99 -12.78
N MET A 179 1.51 -16.06 -13.23
CA MET A 179 0.54 -17.06 -12.77
C MET A 179 0.61 -18.37 -13.58
N ASN A 180 1.48 -18.43 -14.60
CA ASN A 180 1.67 -19.62 -15.43
C ASN A 180 2.94 -20.38 -14.99
N SER A 181 2.77 -21.65 -14.61
CA SER A 181 3.88 -22.52 -14.21
C SER A 181 4.94 -22.73 -15.29
N GLU A 182 4.54 -22.73 -16.57
CA GLU A 182 5.49 -22.88 -17.68
C GLU A 182 6.41 -21.66 -17.81
N ASP A 183 5.87 -20.45 -17.62
CA ASP A 183 6.66 -19.22 -17.62
C ASP A 183 7.64 -19.21 -16.45
N LEU A 184 7.18 -19.56 -15.25
CA LEU A 184 8.02 -19.61 -14.05
C LEU A 184 9.15 -20.64 -14.19
N LEU A 185 8.84 -21.84 -14.69
CA LEU A 185 9.84 -22.87 -14.94
C LEU A 185 10.87 -22.41 -15.99
N LEU A 186 10.40 -21.85 -17.12
CA LEU A 186 11.27 -21.33 -18.17
C LEU A 186 12.16 -20.18 -17.66
N ALA A 187 11.61 -19.28 -16.85
CA ALA A 187 12.33 -18.18 -16.23
C ALA A 187 13.45 -18.69 -15.32
N GLY A 188 13.14 -19.64 -14.43
CA GLY A 188 14.14 -20.22 -13.53
C GLY A 188 15.24 -20.97 -14.29
N GLN A 189 14.88 -21.75 -15.32
CA GLN A 189 15.85 -22.42 -16.22
C GLN A 189 16.70 -21.42 -17.01
N SER A 190 16.17 -20.21 -17.26
CA SER A 190 16.89 -19.14 -17.95
C SER A 190 17.78 -18.31 -17.01
N GLY A 191 17.74 -18.57 -15.70
CA GLY A 191 18.61 -17.96 -14.69
C GLY A 191 17.98 -16.82 -13.89
N ALA A 192 16.64 -16.73 -13.82
CA ALA A 192 15.98 -15.82 -12.89
C ALA A 192 16.38 -16.15 -11.43
N ASP A 193 16.62 -15.14 -10.62
CA ASP A 193 17.01 -15.30 -9.21
C ASP A 193 15.80 -15.53 -8.31
N TYR A 194 14.66 -14.94 -8.67
CA TYR A 194 13.40 -15.05 -7.93
C TYR A 194 12.24 -15.41 -8.86
N LEU A 195 11.29 -16.17 -8.35
CA LEU A 195 10.04 -16.50 -9.02
C LEU A 195 8.87 -16.10 -8.12
N LEU A 196 8.02 -15.19 -8.59
CA LEU A 196 6.86 -14.70 -7.85
C LEU A 196 5.61 -15.51 -8.18
N SER A 197 4.64 -15.42 -7.27
CA SER A 197 3.31 -16.03 -7.45
C SER A 197 3.27 -17.56 -7.45
N LEU A 198 4.25 -18.22 -6.80
CA LEU A 198 4.13 -19.66 -6.53
C LEU A 198 3.07 -19.93 -5.46
N SER A 199 2.35 -21.03 -5.61
CA SER A 199 1.37 -21.54 -4.65
C SER A 199 1.70 -22.98 -4.27
N GLU A 200 0.97 -23.56 -3.32
CA GLU A 200 1.11 -24.99 -2.98
C GLU A 200 1.03 -25.91 -4.20
N LYS A 201 0.29 -25.53 -5.24
CA LYS A 201 0.12 -26.33 -6.47
C LYS A 201 1.29 -26.21 -7.45
N THR A 202 2.07 -25.14 -7.36
CA THR A 202 3.20 -24.85 -8.26
C THR A 202 4.56 -24.91 -7.57
N LEU A 203 4.58 -25.20 -6.25
CA LEU A 203 5.80 -25.24 -5.44
C LEU A 203 6.84 -26.26 -5.95
N TRP A 204 6.41 -27.32 -6.65
CA TRP A 204 7.30 -28.30 -7.27
C TRP A 204 8.35 -27.67 -8.20
N ILE A 205 8.07 -26.48 -8.77
CA ILE A 205 9.04 -25.74 -9.61
C ILE A 205 10.31 -25.42 -8.82
N ALA A 206 10.21 -25.17 -7.51
CA ALA A 206 11.36 -24.86 -6.67
C ALA A 206 12.36 -26.03 -6.55
N ASP A 207 11.93 -27.27 -6.84
CA ASP A 207 12.82 -28.44 -6.89
C ASP A 207 13.55 -28.56 -8.25
N GLU A 208 13.06 -27.87 -9.29
CA GLU A 208 13.55 -27.96 -10.67
C GLU A 208 14.53 -26.85 -11.06
N VAL A 209 14.59 -25.76 -10.28
CA VAL A 209 15.42 -24.58 -10.57
C VAL A 209 16.07 -24.02 -9.31
N ASN A 210 17.18 -23.28 -9.48
CA ASN A 210 17.90 -22.67 -8.35
C ASN A 210 17.29 -21.33 -7.88
N SER A 211 16.19 -20.88 -8.48
CA SER A 211 15.54 -19.62 -8.15
C SER A 211 14.89 -19.67 -6.77
N THR A 212 14.93 -18.56 -6.04
CA THR A 212 14.23 -18.42 -4.76
C THR A 212 12.73 -18.26 -5.00
N PRO A 213 11.87 -19.16 -4.49
CA PRO A 213 10.42 -19.05 -4.69
C PRO A 213 9.81 -18.01 -3.74
N ILE A 214 8.94 -17.15 -4.26
CA ILE A 214 8.09 -16.25 -3.48
C ILE A 214 6.66 -16.77 -3.53
N LEU A 215 6.13 -17.12 -2.35
CA LEU A 215 4.85 -17.80 -2.21
C LEU A 215 3.70 -16.80 -2.00
N ILE A 216 2.58 -17.05 -2.65
CA ILE A 216 1.30 -16.41 -2.39
C ILE A 216 0.33 -17.39 -1.72
N PRO A 217 -0.59 -16.91 -0.85
CA PRO A 217 -1.57 -17.75 -0.16
C PRO A 217 -2.53 -18.51 -1.09
#